data_AF-A0A7X8VJA7-F1
#
_entry.id   AF-A0A7X8VJA7-F1
#
_cell.length_a   1.000
_cell.length_b   1.000
_cell.length_c   1.000
_cell.angle_alpha   90.00
_cell.angle_beta   90.00
_cell.angle_gamma   90.00
#
_symmetry.space_group_name_H-M   'P 1'
#
loop_
_entity.id
_entity.type
_entity.pdbx_description
1 polymer ?
#
loop_
_entity_poly.entity_id
_entity_poly.type
_entity_poly.pdbx_seq_one_letter_code
_entity_poly.pdbx_strand_id
1 'polypeptide(L)'
;MSTRTTSRPAEQEQKKTGPARWVRIFLPAVLILVWLIGAGVGGPYFGKVGEVSSNDQTSYLPESADATVVQQLIGEFNDSEAIPAVVVMTSEEPLSEQQIGELNAVVEGLKDLEGVAEGVSPAIPSEDGLAVQAFVPIDTSAELADSVDKLSAALQDAAPEGISTFVTGPAGFSADLVAAFAGIDGLLLLVAMAAVLVILVVVYRSFILPIVVLSTSVFALASALLLVWWLAKWEILLLSGQTQGILFILVIGAATDYSLLYVARYREELRVHQDKAVATFKAIRASVEPIVASGSTVIVGLLCLLFSDLKSNSTLGPVASIGIIFAMLSALTLLPSLLFMFGRVAFWPKRPKYEPEVVREENGIPSGGVWSKMADLVKKHPRAIWVSTLIVLLAGAAFVPTLKADGVSQSELVLGASEARDGQEALGEHFPGGAGSPVYVLTDEDNLQTVADSLLRNDSFDGITVSSADSPSGSAPVTPEGIIPMGPGAAPAPTVVDGQILLQGTL
;
A
#
# COMPACT_ATOMS: atom_id res chain seq x y z
N MET A 1 54.47 13.78 -67.57
CA MET A 1 53.14 13.16 -67.81
C MET A 1 53.11 11.87 -67.01
N SER A 2 52.58 11.90 -65.78
CA SER A 2 52.63 10.78 -64.82
C SER A 2 51.21 10.27 -64.59
N THR A 3 50.87 9.15 -65.21
CA THR A 3 49.60 8.45 -65.05
C THR A 3 49.60 7.66 -63.73
N ARG A 4 48.94 8.22 -62.71
CA ARG A 4 48.59 7.51 -61.47
C ARG A 4 47.40 6.60 -61.74
N THR A 5 47.64 5.31 -61.80
CA THR A 5 46.61 4.26 -61.79
C THR A 5 46.02 4.17 -60.38
N THR A 6 44.79 4.63 -60.19
CA THR A 6 44.02 4.43 -58.95
C THR A 6 43.28 3.09 -59.03
N SER A 7 43.84 2.06 -58.40
CA SER A 7 43.13 0.82 -58.11
C SER A 7 42.09 1.07 -57.01
N ARG A 8 40.80 1.03 -57.36
CA ARG A 8 39.71 0.92 -56.38
C ARG A 8 39.87 -0.38 -55.58
N PRO A 9 39.78 -0.38 -54.24
CA PRO A 9 39.61 -1.61 -53.49
C PRO A 9 38.21 -2.14 -53.78
N ALA A 10 38.12 -3.44 -54.10
CA ALA A 10 36.85 -4.14 -54.24
C ALA A 10 36.07 -4.09 -52.91
N GLU A 11 34.86 -3.54 -52.96
CA GLU A 11 33.85 -3.66 -51.91
C GLU A 11 33.55 -5.15 -51.73
N GLN A 12 34.15 -5.77 -50.71
CA GLN A 12 33.74 -7.09 -50.25
C GLN A 12 32.38 -6.94 -49.59
N GLU A 13 31.31 -7.29 -50.32
CA GLU A 13 30.00 -7.59 -49.78
C GLU A 13 30.14 -8.71 -48.73
N GLN A 14 30.31 -8.32 -47.46
CA GLN A 14 30.13 -9.24 -46.34
C GLN A 14 28.65 -9.66 -46.31
N LYS A 15 28.36 -10.82 -46.89
CA LYS A 15 27.14 -11.60 -46.61
C LYS A 15 27.12 -11.95 -45.12
N LYS A 16 26.62 -11.04 -44.29
CA LYS A 16 26.28 -11.33 -42.90
C LYS A 16 25.08 -12.27 -42.93
N THR A 17 25.35 -13.55 -42.64
CA THR A 17 24.33 -14.58 -42.40
C THR A 17 23.51 -14.16 -41.18
N GLY A 18 22.44 -13.39 -41.41
CA GLY A 18 21.47 -13.12 -40.37
C GLY A 18 20.80 -14.42 -39.91
N PRO A 19 20.21 -14.44 -38.70
CA PRO A 19 19.58 -15.64 -38.16
C PRO A 19 18.52 -16.17 -39.13
N ALA A 20 18.40 -17.51 -39.19
CA ALA A 20 17.49 -18.21 -40.09
C ALA A 20 16.08 -17.62 -40.02
N ARG A 21 15.40 -17.52 -41.17
CA ARG A 21 14.11 -16.84 -41.33
C ARG A 21 13.04 -17.32 -40.34
N TRP A 22 13.11 -18.58 -39.92
CA TRP A 22 12.24 -19.19 -38.91
C TRP A 22 12.49 -18.60 -37.50
N VAL A 23 13.74 -18.44 -37.08
CA VAL A 23 14.10 -17.84 -35.77
C VAL A 23 13.62 -16.39 -35.66
N ARG A 24 13.61 -15.64 -36.77
CA ARG A 24 13.14 -14.24 -36.82
C ARG A 24 11.64 -14.07 -36.57
N ILE A 25 10.83 -15.11 -36.78
CA ILE A 25 9.37 -15.05 -36.65
C ILE A 25 8.90 -15.88 -35.46
N PHE A 26 9.47 -17.07 -35.29
CA PHE A 26 9.09 -18.01 -34.24
C PHE A 26 9.45 -17.49 -32.85
N LEU A 27 10.64 -16.92 -32.67
CA LEU A 27 11.08 -16.44 -31.36
C LEU A 27 10.19 -15.30 -30.81
N PRO A 28 9.89 -14.22 -31.57
CA PRO A 28 8.93 -13.21 -31.11
C PRO A 28 7.53 -13.77 -30.82
N ALA A 29 7.05 -14.70 -31.63
CA ALA A 29 5.73 -15.31 -31.44
C ALA A 29 5.67 -16.16 -30.14
N VAL A 30 6.71 -16.94 -29.88
CA VAL A 30 6.84 -17.73 -28.64
C VAL A 30 6.93 -16.80 -27.43
N LEU A 31 7.73 -15.73 -27.49
CA LEU A 31 7.83 -14.77 -26.38
C LEU A 31 6.48 -14.12 -26.08
N ILE A 32 5.75 -13.67 -27.12
CA ILE A 32 4.39 -13.13 -26.95
C ILE A 32 3.48 -14.18 -26.31
N LEU A 33 3.53 -15.43 -26.77
CA LEU A 33 2.71 -16.51 -26.22
C LEU A 33 3.03 -16.77 -24.74
N VAL A 34 4.32 -16.84 -24.37
CA VAL A 34 4.75 -17.05 -22.98
C VAL A 34 4.23 -15.95 -22.07
N TRP A 35 4.36 -14.69 -22.49
CA TRP A 35 3.83 -13.56 -21.73
C TRP A 35 2.31 -13.54 -21.68
N LEU A 36 1.64 -13.94 -22.75
CA LEU A 36 0.18 -14.02 -22.80
C LEU A 36 -0.35 -15.13 -21.88
N ILE A 37 0.36 -16.27 -21.81
CA ILE A 37 0.05 -17.33 -20.84
C ILE A 37 0.32 -16.82 -19.42
N GLY A 38 1.48 -16.22 -19.17
CA GLY A 38 1.83 -15.66 -17.86
C GLY A 38 0.82 -14.62 -17.38
N ALA A 39 0.41 -13.70 -18.25
CA ALA A 39 -0.61 -12.71 -17.95
C ALA A 39 -2.02 -13.30 -17.88
N GLY A 40 -2.35 -14.32 -18.69
CA GLY A 40 -3.65 -15.00 -18.65
C GLY A 40 -3.86 -15.80 -17.37
N VAL A 41 -2.81 -16.44 -16.86
CA VAL A 41 -2.81 -17.15 -15.58
C VAL A 41 -2.67 -16.17 -14.41
N GLY A 42 -1.84 -15.14 -14.55
CA GLY A 42 -1.58 -14.12 -13.53
C GLY A 42 -2.70 -13.09 -13.36
N GLY A 43 -3.46 -12.80 -14.41
CA GLY A 43 -4.51 -11.78 -14.42
C GLY A 43 -5.59 -11.97 -13.35
N PRO A 44 -6.15 -13.19 -13.13
CA PRO A 44 -7.09 -13.44 -12.05
C PRO A 44 -6.54 -13.12 -10.66
N TYR A 45 -5.21 -13.16 -10.46
CA TYR A 45 -4.61 -12.91 -9.15
C TYR A 45 -4.70 -11.46 -8.70
N PHE A 46 -4.99 -10.50 -9.60
CA PHE A 46 -5.33 -9.13 -9.20
C PHE A 46 -6.54 -9.08 -8.25
N GLY A 47 -7.54 -9.93 -8.46
CA GLY A 47 -8.73 -9.99 -7.60
C GLY A 47 -8.58 -10.96 -6.42
N LYS A 48 -7.51 -11.78 -6.42
CA LYS A 48 -7.25 -12.78 -5.37
C LYS A 48 -6.17 -12.37 -4.39
N VAL A 49 -5.64 -11.14 -4.50
CA VAL A 49 -4.60 -10.68 -3.58
C VAL A 49 -5.13 -10.65 -2.15
N GLY A 50 -6.41 -10.31 -1.95
CA GLY A 50 -7.08 -10.38 -0.65
C GLY A 50 -7.02 -11.77 0.01
N GLU A 51 -6.99 -12.86 -0.77
CA GLU A 51 -6.90 -14.24 -0.23
C GLU A 51 -5.59 -14.52 0.52
N VAL A 52 -4.53 -13.75 0.24
CA VAL A 52 -3.18 -13.94 0.81
C VAL A 52 -2.63 -12.65 1.44
N SER A 53 -3.46 -11.62 1.58
CA SER A 53 -3.09 -10.33 2.13
C SER A 53 -3.56 -10.25 3.57
N SER A 54 -2.66 -9.87 4.49
CA SER A 54 -3.02 -9.55 5.87
C SER A 54 -2.79 -8.06 6.13
N ASN A 55 -3.76 -7.42 6.78
CA ASN A 55 -3.66 -6.04 7.25
C ASN A 55 -3.56 -5.95 8.78
N ASP A 56 -3.27 -7.07 9.44
CA ASP A 56 -3.10 -7.13 10.90
C ASP A 56 -1.97 -6.17 11.33
N GLN A 57 -2.26 -5.28 12.28
CA GLN A 57 -1.35 -4.28 12.80
C GLN A 57 -0.10 -4.90 13.46
N THR A 58 -0.20 -6.12 14.01
CA THR A 58 0.95 -6.84 14.58
C THR A 58 1.99 -7.21 13.52
N SER A 59 1.53 -7.48 12.29
CA SER A 59 2.37 -7.85 11.15
C SER A 59 3.20 -6.67 10.62
N TYR A 60 3.04 -5.46 11.16
CA TYR A 60 3.82 -4.26 10.78
C TYR A 60 4.97 -3.96 11.75
N LEU A 61 4.90 -4.46 12.98
CA LEU A 61 5.87 -4.19 14.05
C LEU A 61 6.99 -5.25 14.09
N PRO A 62 8.13 -4.97 14.75
CA PRO A 62 9.19 -5.96 14.93
C PRO A 62 8.70 -7.12 15.82
N GLU A 63 8.89 -8.37 15.39
CA GLU A 63 8.45 -9.57 16.14
C GLU A 63 9.02 -9.63 17.58
N SER A 64 10.18 -9.01 17.81
CA SER A 64 10.83 -8.97 19.14
C SER A 64 10.41 -7.79 20.02
N ALA A 65 9.55 -6.89 19.54
CA ALA A 65 9.12 -5.75 20.34
C ALA A 65 8.14 -6.20 21.43
N ASP A 66 8.30 -5.70 22.66
CA ASP A 66 7.42 -6.04 23.78
C ASP A 66 5.94 -5.80 23.43
N ALA A 67 5.64 -4.73 22.69
CA ALA A 67 4.28 -4.43 22.21
C ALA A 67 3.72 -5.50 21.27
N THR A 68 4.54 -6.11 20.41
CA THR A 68 4.10 -7.19 19.51
C THR A 68 3.83 -8.47 20.29
N VAL A 69 4.68 -8.79 21.27
CA VAL A 69 4.49 -9.95 22.15
C VAL A 69 3.21 -9.79 22.97
N VAL A 70 3.02 -8.63 23.60
CA VAL A 70 1.78 -8.34 24.34
C VAL A 70 0.58 -8.45 23.41
N GLN A 71 0.62 -7.85 22.22
CA GLN A 71 -0.51 -7.89 21.28
C GLN A 71 -0.87 -9.31 20.80
N GLN A 72 0.13 -10.19 20.61
CA GLN A 72 -0.12 -11.61 20.29
C GLN A 72 -0.78 -12.35 21.45
N LEU A 73 -0.38 -12.04 22.68
CA LEU A 73 -0.90 -12.67 23.89
C LEU A 73 -2.26 -12.11 24.31
N ILE A 74 -2.61 -10.86 23.96
CA ILE A 74 -3.93 -10.26 24.28
C ILE A 74 -5.07 -11.18 23.82
N GLY A 75 -4.93 -11.84 22.67
CA GLY A 75 -5.93 -12.79 22.16
C GLY A 75 -6.12 -14.03 23.03
N GLU A 76 -5.18 -14.37 23.90
CA GLU A 76 -5.35 -15.47 24.87
C GLU A 76 -6.11 -15.01 26.13
N PHE A 77 -6.04 -13.71 26.45
CA PHE A 77 -6.77 -13.08 27.57
C PHE A 77 -8.21 -12.71 27.22
N ASN A 78 -8.56 -12.79 25.94
CA ASN A 78 -9.90 -12.58 25.43
C ASN A 78 -10.35 -13.90 24.82
N ASP A 79 -11.40 -14.54 25.33
CA ASP A 79 -11.98 -15.79 24.76
C ASP A 79 -12.60 -15.60 23.35
N SER A 80 -12.30 -14.49 22.68
CA SER A 80 -12.94 -14.02 21.46
C SER A 80 -11.89 -13.45 20.51
N GLU A 81 -11.79 -14.04 19.31
CA GLU A 81 -11.03 -13.47 18.18
C GLU A 81 -11.68 -12.19 17.62
N ALA A 82 -12.79 -11.72 18.20
CA ALA A 82 -13.55 -10.59 17.68
C ALA A 82 -12.81 -9.25 17.81
N ILE A 83 -13.08 -8.36 16.86
CA ILE A 83 -12.58 -6.99 16.86
C ILE A 83 -13.60 -6.11 17.58
N PRO A 84 -13.23 -5.43 18.68
CA PRO A 84 -14.20 -4.62 19.42
C PRO A 84 -14.60 -3.37 18.60
N ALA A 85 -15.91 -3.21 18.38
CA ALA A 85 -16.53 -1.93 18.09
C ALA A 85 -16.95 -1.26 19.40
N VAL A 86 -16.85 0.07 19.44
CA VAL A 86 -17.40 0.88 20.53
C VAL A 86 -18.57 1.66 19.98
N VAL A 87 -19.75 1.43 20.54
CA VAL A 87 -20.94 2.21 20.23
C VAL A 87 -21.02 3.37 21.21
N VAL A 88 -21.21 4.58 20.69
CA VAL A 88 -21.35 5.80 21.49
C VAL A 88 -22.67 6.47 21.12
N MET A 89 -23.47 6.77 22.13
CA MET A 89 -24.77 7.42 21.99
C MET A 89 -24.77 8.68 22.85
N THR A 90 -24.91 9.85 22.23
CA THR A 90 -24.83 11.15 22.92
C THR A 90 -26.13 11.94 22.83
N SER A 91 -26.35 12.79 23.83
CA SER A 91 -27.50 13.67 23.96
C SER A 91 -27.03 15.07 24.38
N GLU A 92 -27.69 16.11 23.88
CA GLU A 92 -27.45 17.50 24.34
C GLU A 92 -28.00 17.75 25.75
N GLU A 93 -28.96 16.93 26.20
CA GLU A 93 -29.58 17.01 27.53
C GLU A 93 -29.28 15.76 28.37
N PRO A 94 -29.22 15.88 29.71
CA PRO A 94 -28.98 14.73 30.60
C PRO A 94 -29.99 13.60 30.38
N LEU A 95 -29.47 12.39 30.18
CA LEU A 95 -30.27 11.19 29.96
C LEU A 95 -31.01 10.79 31.23
N SER A 96 -32.33 10.62 31.13
CA SER A 96 -33.13 10.06 32.21
C SER A 96 -32.89 8.55 32.37
N GLU A 97 -33.18 8.00 33.55
CA GLU A 97 -33.10 6.54 33.78
C GLU A 97 -33.96 5.75 32.77
N GLN A 98 -35.09 6.31 32.34
CA GLN A 98 -35.92 5.69 31.31
C GLN A 98 -35.19 5.64 29.95
N GLN A 99 -34.58 6.75 29.53
CA GLN A 99 -33.81 6.80 28.29
C GLN A 99 -32.60 5.86 28.33
N ILE A 100 -31.88 5.79 29.46
CA ILE A 100 -30.78 4.83 29.63
C ILE A 100 -31.30 3.39 29.49
N GLY A 101 -32.47 3.08 30.06
CA GLY A 101 -33.10 1.77 29.90
C GLY A 101 -33.50 1.46 28.45
N GLU A 102 -34.00 2.45 27.72
CA GLU A 102 -34.32 2.34 26.28
C GLU A 102 -33.04 2.10 25.45
N LEU A 103 -31.98 2.87 25.69
CA LEU A 103 -30.69 2.71 25.02
C LEU A 103 -30.05 1.34 25.34
N ASN A 104 -30.19 0.84 26.57
CA ASN A 104 -29.74 -0.51 26.93
C ASN A 104 -30.50 -1.58 26.14
N ALA A 105 -31.81 -1.41 25.92
CA ALA A 105 -32.59 -2.33 25.10
C ALA A 105 -32.17 -2.29 23.62
N VAL A 106 -31.78 -1.11 23.11
CA VAL A 106 -31.19 -0.97 21.76
C VAL A 106 -29.89 -1.77 21.67
N VAL A 107 -28.95 -1.56 22.60
CA VAL A 107 -27.67 -2.27 22.66
C VAL A 107 -27.88 -3.78 22.76
N GLU A 108 -28.82 -4.22 23.60
CA GLU A 108 -29.14 -5.63 23.74
C GLU A 108 -29.71 -6.24 22.45
N GLY A 109 -30.41 -5.47 21.61
CA GLY A 109 -30.88 -5.91 20.30
C GLY A 109 -29.76 -6.12 19.27
N LEU A 110 -28.59 -5.51 19.47
CA LEU A 110 -27.46 -5.61 18.53
C LEU A 110 -26.82 -7.00 18.53
N LYS A 111 -26.98 -7.77 19.62
CA LYS A 111 -26.45 -9.15 19.74
C LYS A 111 -27.01 -10.11 18.68
N ASP A 112 -28.18 -9.79 18.11
CA ASP A 112 -28.84 -10.61 17.11
C ASP A 112 -28.45 -10.22 15.67
N LEU A 113 -27.58 -9.21 15.50
CA LEU A 113 -27.10 -8.78 14.18
C LEU A 113 -26.07 -9.76 13.61
N GLU A 114 -26.20 -10.04 12.32
CA GLU A 114 -25.22 -10.84 11.58
C GLU A 114 -23.87 -10.10 11.52
N GLY A 115 -22.80 -10.76 11.98
CA GLY A 115 -21.45 -10.20 12.06
C GLY A 115 -21.06 -9.71 13.45
N VAL A 116 -22.01 -9.66 14.41
CA VAL A 116 -21.73 -9.41 15.82
C VAL A 116 -21.44 -10.73 16.52
N ALA A 117 -20.31 -10.81 17.23
CA ALA A 117 -19.93 -11.97 18.04
C ALA A 117 -20.61 -11.91 19.43
N GLU A 118 -20.56 -13.02 20.16
CA GLU A 118 -21.08 -13.06 21.54
C GLU A 118 -20.33 -12.10 22.47
N GLY A 119 -21.01 -11.62 23.52
CA GLY A 119 -20.39 -10.77 24.54
C GLY A 119 -20.61 -9.26 24.35
N VAL A 120 -21.73 -8.85 23.73
CA VAL A 120 -22.14 -7.44 23.75
C VAL A 120 -22.30 -6.96 25.18
N SER A 121 -21.59 -5.89 25.55
CA SER A 121 -21.67 -5.33 26.90
C SER A 121 -23.02 -4.64 27.12
N PRO A 122 -23.49 -4.54 28.38
CA PRO A 122 -24.59 -3.63 28.70
C PRO A 122 -24.22 -2.18 28.39
N ALA A 123 -25.23 -1.32 28.29
CA ALA A 123 -25.06 0.12 28.16
C ALA A 123 -24.42 0.71 29.43
N ILE A 124 -23.31 1.42 29.26
CA ILE A 124 -22.55 2.07 30.33
C ILE A 124 -22.78 3.58 30.21
N PRO A 125 -23.50 4.21 31.15
CA PRO A 125 -23.68 5.65 31.16
C PRO A 125 -22.38 6.36 31.58
N SER A 126 -22.16 7.53 30.97
CA SER A 126 -21.13 8.50 31.33
C SER A 126 -21.36 9.12 32.71
N GLU A 127 -20.30 9.64 33.33
CA GLU A 127 -20.41 10.34 34.62
C GLU A 127 -21.16 11.67 34.52
N ASP A 128 -21.10 12.33 33.35
CA ASP A 128 -21.82 13.57 33.09
C ASP A 128 -23.31 13.35 32.72
N GLY A 129 -23.69 12.09 32.48
CA GLY A 129 -25.05 11.68 32.14
C GLY A 129 -25.51 12.08 30.74
N LEU A 130 -24.60 12.54 29.87
CA LEU A 130 -24.93 13.01 28.51
C LEU A 130 -24.68 11.94 27.44
N ALA A 131 -23.92 10.90 27.76
CA ALA A 131 -23.62 9.81 26.85
C ALA A 131 -23.78 8.41 27.45
N VAL A 132 -23.93 7.43 26.58
CA VAL A 132 -23.91 6.00 26.86
C VAL A 132 -22.95 5.33 25.88
N GLN A 133 -22.10 4.43 26.38
CA GLN A 133 -21.23 3.60 25.56
C GLN A 133 -21.59 2.11 25.70
N ALA A 134 -21.28 1.32 24.68
CA ALA A 134 -21.31 -0.14 24.75
C ALA A 134 -20.21 -0.75 23.87
N PHE A 135 -19.69 -1.90 24.29
CA PHE A 135 -18.72 -2.68 23.52
C PHE A 135 -19.45 -3.77 22.75
N VAL A 136 -19.26 -3.77 21.43
CA VAL A 136 -19.89 -4.72 20.51
C VAL A 136 -18.78 -5.47 19.78
N PRO A 137 -18.49 -6.72 20.16
CA PRO A 137 -17.48 -7.53 19.47
C PRO A 137 -17.93 -7.86 18.04
N ILE A 138 -17.09 -7.61 17.04
CA ILE A 138 -17.35 -7.95 15.63
C ILE A 138 -16.59 -9.22 15.25
N ASP A 139 -17.31 -10.19 14.68
CA ASP A 139 -16.75 -11.47 14.25
C ASP A 139 -15.72 -11.27 13.12
N THR A 140 -14.53 -11.83 13.28
CA THR A 140 -13.43 -11.76 12.30
C THR A 140 -13.66 -12.62 11.07
N SER A 141 -14.59 -13.57 11.12
CA SER A 141 -15.03 -14.37 9.98
C SER A 141 -16.00 -13.61 9.06
N ALA A 142 -16.59 -12.53 9.55
CA ALA A 142 -17.49 -11.67 8.79
C ALA A 142 -16.73 -10.56 8.04
N GLU A 143 -17.34 -10.03 6.98
CA GLU A 143 -16.84 -8.83 6.31
C GLU A 143 -16.98 -7.64 7.28
N LEU A 144 -15.86 -7.14 7.78
CA LEU A 144 -15.79 -6.13 8.84
C LEU A 144 -16.55 -4.85 8.48
N ALA A 145 -16.34 -4.32 7.27
CA ALA A 145 -16.99 -3.09 6.82
C ALA A 145 -18.52 -3.25 6.75
N ASP A 146 -19.00 -4.35 6.15
CA ASP A 146 -20.42 -4.65 6.07
C ASP A 146 -21.06 -4.83 7.46
N SER A 147 -20.33 -5.42 8.40
CA SER A 147 -20.81 -5.66 9.77
C SER A 147 -20.94 -4.35 10.56
N VAL A 148 -19.95 -3.46 10.43
CA VAL A 148 -19.98 -2.11 11.04
C VAL A 148 -21.08 -1.25 10.41
N ASP A 149 -21.27 -1.31 9.09
CA ASP A 149 -22.35 -0.58 8.40
C ASP A 149 -23.73 -1.05 8.88
N LYS A 150 -23.93 -2.37 9.03
CA LYS A 150 -25.18 -2.94 9.60
C LYS A 150 -25.38 -2.48 11.04
N LEU A 151 -24.31 -2.45 11.84
CA LEU A 151 -24.35 -2.00 13.23
C LEU A 151 -24.75 -0.52 13.33
N SER A 152 -24.12 0.35 12.54
CA SER A 152 -24.43 1.78 12.46
C SER A 152 -25.87 2.01 12.02
N ALA A 153 -26.33 1.33 10.96
CA ALA A 153 -27.71 1.44 10.48
C ALA A 153 -28.74 0.99 11.53
N ALA A 154 -28.48 -0.12 12.22
CA ALA A 154 -29.36 -0.63 13.28
C ALA A 154 -29.45 0.34 14.47
N LEU A 155 -28.34 0.98 14.84
CA LEU A 155 -28.32 2.02 15.87
C LEU A 155 -29.11 3.25 15.47
N GLN A 156 -28.92 3.75 14.26
CA GLN A 156 -29.63 4.92 13.74
C GLN A 156 -31.15 4.68 13.66
N ASP A 157 -31.57 3.47 13.27
CA ASP A 157 -32.98 3.11 13.16
C ASP A 157 -33.66 2.92 14.53
N ALA A 158 -32.92 2.44 15.54
CA ALA A 158 -33.46 2.10 16.85
C ALA A 158 -33.29 3.21 17.92
N ALA A 159 -32.41 4.19 17.69
CA ALA A 159 -32.16 5.25 18.65
C ALA A 159 -33.36 6.21 18.80
N PRO A 160 -33.67 6.66 20.03
CA PRO A 160 -34.69 7.69 20.27
C PRO A 160 -34.36 9.02 19.58
N GLU A 161 -35.39 9.83 19.29
CA GLU A 161 -35.20 11.18 18.75
C GLU A 161 -34.31 12.03 19.69
N GLY A 162 -33.35 12.75 19.11
CA GLY A 162 -32.43 13.61 19.86
C GLY A 162 -31.16 12.92 20.35
N ILE A 163 -30.99 11.62 20.07
CA ILE A 163 -29.77 10.88 20.35
C ILE A 163 -28.92 10.77 19.08
N SER A 164 -27.66 11.20 19.16
CA SER A 164 -26.67 10.95 18.11
C SER A 164 -25.99 9.61 18.37
N THR A 165 -25.84 8.79 17.33
CA THR A 165 -25.22 7.46 17.43
C THR A 165 -23.94 7.41 16.61
N PHE A 166 -22.93 6.74 17.13
CA PHE A 166 -21.65 6.55 16.46
C PHE A 166 -21.12 5.15 16.72
N VAL A 167 -20.52 4.54 15.70
CA VAL A 167 -19.70 3.34 15.82
C VAL A 167 -18.22 3.71 15.64
N THR A 168 -17.42 3.49 16.68
CA THR A 168 -15.99 3.79 16.75
C THR A 168 -15.18 2.60 17.28
N GLY A 169 -13.97 2.85 17.77
CA GLY A 169 -13.02 1.83 18.25
C GLY A 169 -12.31 1.11 17.10
N PRO A 170 -11.52 0.06 17.43
CA PRO A 170 -10.71 -0.67 16.44
C PRO A 170 -11.51 -1.18 15.23
N ALA A 171 -12.73 -1.68 15.44
CA ALA A 171 -13.58 -2.14 14.35
C ALA A 171 -14.06 -0.98 13.45
N GLY A 172 -14.52 0.13 14.04
CA GLY A 172 -14.97 1.31 13.29
C GLY A 172 -13.86 1.93 12.44
N PHE A 173 -12.67 2.15 13.02
CA PHE A 173 -11.53 2.69 12.28
C PHE A 173 -11.02 1.74 11.20
N SER A 174 -11.01 0.43 11.48
CA SER A 174 -10.61 -0.57 10.49
C SER A 174 -11.63 -0.68 9.36
N ALA A 175 -12.93 -0.62 9.65
CA ALA A 175 -14.00 -0.57 8.65
C ALA A 175 -13.88 0.69 7.78
N ASP A 176 -13.69 1.87 8.37
CA ASP A 176 -13.49 3.12 7.62
C ASP A 176 -12.24 3.05 6.75
N LEU A 177 -11.15 2.46 7.24
CA LEU A 177 -9.92 2.30 6.47
C LEU A 177 -10.13 1.30 5.31
N VAL A 178 -10.77 0.15 5.58
CA VAL A 178 -11.13 -0.83 4.55
C VAL A 178 -12.05 -0.22 3.52
N ALA A 179 -13.10 0.51 3.93
CA ALA A 179 -14.05 1.19 3.06
C ALA A 179 -13.37 2.31 2.24
N ALA A 180 -12.47 3.09 2.84
CA ALA A 180 -11.68 4.08 2.13
C ALA A 180 -10.79 3.45 1.06
N PHE A 181 -10.29 2.23 1.28
CA PHE A 181 -9.57 1.45 0.27
C PHE A 181 -10.50 0.59 -0.62
N ALA A 182 -11.76 0.38 -0.24
CA ALA A 182 -12.75 -0.38 -0.99
C ALA A 182 -13.18 0.43 -2.22
N GLY A 183 -13.05 -0.18 -3.40
CA GLY A 183 -13.31 0.49 -4.68
C GLY A 183 -12.13 1.29 -5.24
N ILE A 184 -11.05 1.48 -4.48
CA ILE A 184 -9.84 2.14 -4.94
C ILE A 184 -9.05 1.28 -5.94
N ASP A 185 -8.98 -0.04 -5.73
CA ASP A 185 -8.05 -0.90 -6.48
C ASP A 185 -8.27 -0.88 -7.99
N GLY A 186 -9.53 -0.91 -8.44
CA GLY A 186 -9.86 -0.82 -9.86
C GLY A 186 -9.83 0.60 -10.40
N LEU A 187 -10.40 1.56 -9.65
CA LEU A 187 -10.59 2.93 -10.12
C LEU A 187 -9.27 3.71 -10.14
N LEU A 188 -8.44 3.64 -9.08
CA LEU A 188 -7.13 4.30 -9.08
C LEU A 188 -6.20 3.69 -10.12
N LEU A 189 -6.20 2.37 -10.29
CA LEU A 189 -5.42 1.72 -11.34
C LEU A 189 -5.85 2.22 -12.73
N LEU A 190 -7.17 2.30 -12.99
CA LEU A 190 -7.71 2.81 -14.25
C LEU A 190 -7.35 4.28 -14.47
N VAL A 191 -7.50 5.14 -13.45
CA VAL A 191 -7.16 6.56 -13.52
C VAL A 191 -5.67 6.76 -13.73
N ALA A 192 -4.82 6.03 -13.01
CA ALA A 192 -3.37 6.07 -13.18
C ALA A 192 -2.96 5.59 -14.58
N MET A 193 -3.52 4.48 -15.06
CA MET A 193 -3.27 3.99 -16.42
C MET A 193 -3.75 4.99 -17.48
N ALA A 194 -4.89 5.66 -17.26
CA ALA A 194 -5.38 6.71 -18.15
C ALA A 194 -4.44 7.93 -18.15
N ALA A 195 -3.96 8.36 -16.99
CA ALA A 195 -2.99 9.45 -16.88
C ALA A 195 -1.68 9.10 -17.59
N VAL A 196 -1.13 7.90 -17.35
CA VAL A 196 0.06 7.40 -18.06
C VAL A 196 -0.20 7.31 -19.56
N LEU A 197 -1.36 6.80 -19.99
CA LEU A 197 -1.76 6.76 -21.40
C LEU A 197 -1.73 8.15 -22.03
N VAL A 198 -2.31 9.16 -21.37
CA VAL A 198 -2.32 10.55 -21.84
C VAL A 198 -0.89 11.09 -21.95
N ILE A 199 -0.06 10.90 -20.92
CA ILE A 199 1.35 11.32 -20.93
C ILE A 199 2.09 10.64 -22.09
N LEU A 200 1.93 9.34 -22.28
CA LEU A 200 2.59 8.59 -23.36
C LEU A 200 2.10 9.02 -24.74
N VAL A 201 0.81 9.30 -24.92
CA VAL A 201 0.27 9.85 -26.18
C VAL A 201 0.93 11.20 -26.48
N VAL A 202 1.08 12.07 -25.48
CA VAL A 202 1.73 13.38 -25.63
C VAL A 202 3.22 13.23 -25.97
N VAL A 203 3.93 12.36 -25.25
CA VAL A 203 5.37 12.12 -25.42
C VAL A 203 5.67 11.48 -26.78
N TYR A 204 4.98 10.39 -27.13
CA TYR A 204 5.25 9.65 -28.36
C TYR A 204 4.57 10.25 -29.59
N ARG A 205 3.55 11.10 -29.41
CA ARG A 205 2.71 11.64 -30.49
C ARG A 205 2.14 10.51 -31.35
N SER A 206 1.75 9.42 -30.70
CA SER A 206 1.26 8.19 -31.30
C SER A 206 0.17 7.56 -30.44
N PHE A 207 -0.80 6.87 -31.06
CA PHE A 207 -1.92 6.22 -30.35
C PHE A 207 -1.68 4.72 -30.11
N ILE A 208 -1.01 4.03 -31.02
CA ILE A 208 -0.80 2.57 -30.91
C ILE A 208 0.33 2.27 -29.93
N LEU A 209 1.42 3.03 -29.99
CA LEU A 209 2.60 2.80 -29.18
C LEU A 209 2.32 2.86 -27.66
N PRO A 210 1.58 3.84 -27.12
CA PRO A 210 1.19 3.84 -25.70
C PRO A 210 0.41 2.60 -25.28
N ILE A 211 -0.52 2.12 -26.12
CA ILE A 211 -1.32 0.92 -25.83
C ILE A 211 -0.41 -0.31 -25.76
N VAL A 212 0.53 -0.45 -26.70
CA VAL A 212 1.50 -1.55 -26.71
C VAL A 212 2.37 -1.50 -25.46
N VAL A 213 2.90 -0.33 -25.09
CA VAL A 213 3.73 -0.16 -23.88
C VAL A 213 2.94 -0.48 -22.62
N LEU A 214 1.75 0.08 -22.45
CA LEU A 214 0.90 -0.21 -21.28
C LEU A 214 0.51 -1.69 -21.20
N SER A 215 0.22 -2.33 -22.34
CA SER A 215 -0.05 -3.78 -22.36
C SER A 215 1.15 -4.57 -21.84
N THR A 216 2.38 -4.17 -22.20
CA THR A 216 3.59 -4.81 -21.67
C THR A 216 3.80 -4.60 -20.18
N SER A 217 3.43 -3.42 -19.65
CA SER A 217 3.47 -3.13 -18.22
C SER A 217 2.43 -3.95 -17.44
N VAL A 218 1.21 -4.08 -17.96
CA VAL A 218 0.16 -4.91 -17.35
C VAL A 218 0.55 -6.38 -17.36
N PHE A 219 1.15 -6.88 -18.44
CA PHE A 219 1.60 -8.28 -18.50
C PHE A 219 2.78 -8.53 -17.56
N ALA A 220 3.68 -7.56 -17.40
CA ALA A 220 4.74 -7.59 -16.40
C ALA A 220 4.15 -7.68 -14.99
N LEU A 221 3.20 -6.81 -14.66
CA LEU A 221 2.54 -6.78 -13.36
C LEU A 221 1.78 -8.08 -13.08
N ALA A 222 0.99 -8.58 -14.04
CA ALA A 222 0.26 -9.84 -13.90
C ALA A 222 1.21 -11.03 -13.61
N SER A 223 2.33 -11.08 -14.31
CA SER A 223 3.32 -12.16 -14.13
C SER A 223 4.10 -12.03 -12.82
N ALA A 224 4.40 -10.80 -12.41
CA ALA A 224 5.02 -10.52 -11.11
C ALA A 224 4.08 -10.91 -9.97
N LEU A 225 2.81 -10.52 -10.06
CA LEU A 225 1.79 -10.85 -9.08
C LEU A 225 1.55 -12.34 -8.97
N LEU A 226 1.54 -13.07 -10.09
CA LEU A 226 1.47 -14.53 -10.05
C LEU A 226 2.57 -15.10 -9.16
N LEU A 227 3.82 -14.65 -9.32
CA LEU A 227 4.92 -15.14 -8.50
C LEU A 227 4.78 -14.70 -7.04
N VAL A 228 4.53 -13.40 -6.81
CA VAL A 228 4.40 -12.83 -5.46
C VAL A 228 3.27 -13.48 -4.67
N TRP A 229 2.13 -13.73 -5.31
CA TRP A 229 0.99 -14.38 -4.67
C TRP A 229 1.33 -15.81 -4.21
N TRP A 230 2.05 -16.57 -5.03
CA TRP A 230 2.49 -17.93 -4.62
C TRP A 230 3.53 -17.89 -3.51
N LEU A 231 4.44 -16.91 -3.52
CA LEU A 231 5.38 -16.71 -2.42
C LEU A 231 4.65 -16.32 -1.13
N ALA A 232 3.60 -15.51 -1.22
CA ALA A 232 2.76 -15.13 -0.09
C ALA A 232 1.96 -16.32 0.45
N LYS A 233 1.36 -17.12 -0.44
CA LYS A 233 0.67 -18.36 -0.08
C LYS A 233 1.56 -19.38 0.63
N TRP A 234 2.87 -19.37 0.34
CA TRP A 234 3.85 -20.23 1.01
C TRP A 234 4.47 -19.58 2.25
N GLU A 235 3.93 -18.45 2.71
CA GLU A 235 4.39 -17.71 3.90
C GLU A 235 5.86 -17.26 3.80
N ILE A 236 6.40 -17.17 2.56
CA ILE A 236 7.77 -16.68 2.32
C ILE A 236 7.80 -15.15 2.36
N LEU A 237 6.72 -14.51 1.92
CA LEU A 237 6.56 -13.06 1.89
C LEU A 237 5.21 -12.70 2.49
N LEU A 238 5.16 -11.68 3.36
CA LEU A 238 3.88 -11.11 3.77
C LEU A 238 3.45 -10.07 2.74
N LEU A 239 2.21 -10.19 2.30
CA LEU A 239 1.58 -9.24 1.40
C LEU A 239 0.52 -8.45 2.18
N SER A 240 0.50 -7.15 1.96
CA SER A 240 -0.51 -6.24 2.53
C SER A 240 -1.12 -5.38 1.43
N GLY A 241 -2.27 -4.75 1.70
CA GLY A 241 -2.90 -3.82 0.76
C GLY A 241 -1.97 -2.67 0.36
N GLN A 242 -1.18 -2.17 1.31
CA GLN A 242 -0.16 -1.14 1.05
C GLN A 242 0.93 -1.63 0.10
N THR A 243 1.50 -2.82 0.36
CA THR A 243 2.56 -3.41 -0.47
C THR A 243 2.06 -3.71 -1.88
N GLN A 244 0.82 -4.19 -2.00
CA GLN A 244 0.13 -4.38 -3.27
C GLN A 244 0.03 -3.07 -4.05
N GLY A 245 -0.49 -2.00 -3.45
CA GLY A 245 -0.65 -0.70 -4.10
C GLY A 245 0.68 -0.13 -4.61
N ILE A 246 1.74 -0.22 -3.78
CA ILE A 246 3.08 0.23 -4.18
C ILE A 246 3.60 -0.61 -5.34
N LEU A 247 3.47 -1.95 -5.29
CA LEU A 247 3.89 -2.84 -6.37
C LEU A 247 3.22 -2.47 -7.70
N PHE A 248 1.92 -2.19 -7.70
CA PHE A 248 1.17 -1.86 -8.92
C PHE A 248 1.72 -0.60 -9.59
N ILE A 249 1.84 0.48 -8.82
CA ILE A 249 2.31 1.78 -9.30
C ILE A 249 3.77 1.67 -9.78
N LEU A 250 4.61 1.02 -8.97
CA LEU A 250 6.04 0.89 -9.22
C LEU A 250 6.33 0.06 -10.47
N VAL A 251 5.66 -1.08 -10.66
CA VAL A 251 5.86 -1.93 -11.85
C VAL A 251 5.36 -1.23 -13.11
N ILE A 252 4.20 -0.58 -13.07
CA ILE A 252 3.67 0.15 -14.23
C ILE A 252 4.59 1.29 -14.63
N GLY A 253 5.06 2.08 -13.66
CA GLY A 253 6.01 3.17 -13.88
C GLY A 253 7.33 2.66 -14.45
N ALA A 254 7.98 1.72 -13.78
CA ALA A 254 9.28 1.18 -14.19
C ALA A 254 9.23 0.49 -15.56
N ALA A 255 8.20 -0.33 -15.81
CA ALA A 255 8.03 -0.99 -17.11
C ALA A 255 7.82 0.05 -18.23
N THR A 256 7.11 1.14 -17.95
CA THR A 256 6.91 2.23 -18.91
C THR A 256 8.21 2.98 -19.22
N ASP A 257 9.04 3.25 -18.20
CA ASP A 257 10.33 3.92 -18.36
C ASP A 257 11.34 3.05 -19.12
N TYR A 258 11.45 1.76 -18.78
CA TYR A 258 12.31 0.83 -19.51
C TYR A 258 11.84 0.65 -20.96
N SER A 259 10.52 0.61 -21.17
CA SER A 259 9.94 0.60 -22.49
C SER A 259 10.31 1.84 -23.29
N LEU A 260 10.37 3.01 -22.66
CA LEU A 260 10.77 4.25 -23.31
C LEU A 260 12.21 4.22 -23.79
N LEU A 261 13.13 3.68 -22.99
CA LEU A 261 14.53 3.50 -23.40
C LEU A 261 14.65 2.61 -24.65
N TYR A 262 13.90 1.50 -24.69
CA TYR A 262 13.88 0.63 -25.87
C TYR A 262 13.23 1.31 -27.08
N VAL A 263 12.06 1.92 -26.90
CA VAL A 263 11.29 2.56 -27.98
C VAL A 263 12.07 3.71 -28.61
N ALA A 264 12.76 4.52 -27.81
CA ALA A 264 13.61 5.60 -28.29
C ALA A 264 14.70 5.06 -29.23
N ARG A 265 15.42 4.01 -28.80
CA ARG A 265 16.47 3.37 -29.62
C ARG A 265 15.91 2.66 -30.84
N TYR A 266 14.78 1.97 -30.71
CA TYR A 266 14.12 1.33 -31.85
C TYR A 266 13.68 2.36 -32.90
N ARG A 267 13.17 3.52 -32.47
CA ARG A 267 12.80 4.61 -33.37
C ARG A 267 14.01 5.20 -34.11
N GLU A 268 15.13 5.38 -33.43
CA GLU A 268 16.40 5.82 -34.03
C GLU A 268 16.90 4.80 -35.07
N GLU A 269 16.94 3.52 -34.72
CA GLU A 269 17.39 2.44 -35.59
C GLU A 269 16.47 2.26 -36.82
N LEU A 270 15.17 2.52 -36.71
CA LEU A 270 14.24 2.52 -37.86
C LEU A 270 14.48 3.66 -38.86
N ARG A 271 15.16 4.75 -38.45
CA ARG A 271 15.63 5.81 -39.36
C ARG A 271 16.89 5.40 -40.11
N VAL A 272 17.70 4.50 -39.53
CA VAL A 272 18.99 4.05 -40.10
C VAL A 272 18.87 2.72 -40.86
N HIS A 273 17.86 1.90 -40.56
CA HIS A 273 17.68 0.57 -41.13
C HIS A 273 16.27 0.35 -41.72
N GLN A 274 16.22 -0.21 -42.93
CA GLN A 274 14.95 -0.59 -43.56
C GLN A 274 14.34 -1.86 -42.93
N ASP A 275 15.18 -2.88 -42.67
CA ASP A 275 14.78 -4.15 -42.06
C ASP A 275 14.48 -3.98 -40.56
N LYS A 276 13.23 -4.23 -40.19
CA LYS A 276 12.76 -4.19 -38.80
C LYS A 276 13.49 -5.19 -37.89
N ALA A 277 13.94 -6.33 -38.42
CA ALA A 277 14.68 -7.32 -37.63
C ALA A 277 16.05 -6.78 -37.19
N VAL A 278 16.74 -6.08 -38.10
CA VAL A 278 18.04 -5.45 -37.82
C VAL A 278 17.86 -4.30 -36.83
N ALA A 279 16.82 -3.48 -37.03
CA ALA A 279 16.50 -2.39 -36.11
C ALA A 279 16.18 -2.88 -34.70
N THR A 280 15.33 -3.92 -34.56
CA THR A 280 15.01 -4.55 -33.27
C THR A 280 16.26 -5.08 -32.58
N PHE A 281 17.11 -5.85 -33.28
CA PHE A 281 18.29 -6.45 -32.67
C PHE A 281 19.29 -5.38 -32.18
N LYS A 282 19.51 -4.34 -32.98
CA LYS A 282 20.39 -3.23 -32.58
C LYS A 282 19.83 -2.43 -31.41
N ALA A 283 18.53 -2.15 -31.44
CA ALA A 283 17.85 -1.45 -30.36
C ALA A 283 17.94 -2.24 -29.04
N ILE A 284 17.66 -3.55 -29.05
CA ILE A 284 17.81 -4.40 -27.86
C ILE A 284 19.25 -4.30 -27.33
N ARG A 285 20.25 -4.50 -28.20
CA ARG A 285 21.66 -4.48 -27.79
C ARG A 285 22.08 -3.13 -27.18
N ALA A 286 21.55 -2.02 -27.67
CA ALA A 286 21.81 -0.69 -27.13
C ALA A 286 21.01 -0.38 -25.85
N SER A 287 19.89 -1.06 -25.61
CA SER A 287 19.01 -0.82 -24.48
C SER A 287 19.26 -1.75 -23.28
N VAL A 288 19.87 -2.92 -23.48
CA VAL A 288 20.14 -3.88 -22.39
C VAL A 288 20.99 -3.25 -21.29
N GLU A 289 22.12 -2.63 -21.63
CA GLU A 289 23.03 -2.05 -20.63
C GLU A 289 22.35 -0.94 -19.79
N PRO A 290 21.70 0.08 -20.40
CA PRO A 290 20.97 1.09 -19.62
C PRO A 290 19.81 0.54 -18.78
N ILE A 291 19.01 -0.39 -19.33
CA ILE A 291 17.84 -0.94 -18.62
C ILE A 291 18.29 -1.79 -17.43
N VAL A 292 19.27 -2.68 -17.64
CA VAL A 292 19.80 -3.54 -16.58
C VAL A 292 20.52 -2.72 -15.52
N ALA A 293 21.31 -1.70 -15.90
CA ALA A 293 21.96 -0.83 -14.93
C ALA A 293 20.93 -0.08 -14.07
N SER A 294 19.93 0.53 -14.71
CA SER A 294 18.85 1.24 -14.00
C SER A 294 18.07 0.30 -13.09
N GLY A 295 17.52 -0.80 -13.61
CA GLY A 295 16.70 -1.71 -12.80
C GLY A 295 17.49 -2.42 -11.71
N SER A 296 18.75 -2.77 -11.93
CA SER A 296 19.59 -3.36 -10.87
C SER A 296 19.85 -2.38 -9.74
N THR A 297 20.07 -1.10 -10.02
CA THR A 297 20.23 -0.09 -8.96
C THR A 297 18.96 0.09 -8.14
N VAL A 298 17.78 0.06 -8.77
CA VAL A 298 16.49 0.11 -8.08
C VAL A 298 16.28 -1.14 -7.23
N ILE A 299 16.56 -2.33 -7.76
CA ILE A 299 16.48 -3.60 -7.01
C ILE A 299 17.38 -3.56 -5.78
N VAL A 300 18.64 -3.17 -5.93
CA VAL A 300 19.57 -3.08 -4.79
C VAL A 300 19.05 -2.08 -3.75
N GLY A 301 18.53 -0.93 -4.18
CA GLY A 301 17.93 0.07 -3.28
C GLY A 301 16.69 -0.45 -2.54
N LEU A 302 15.81 -1.17 -3.22
CA LEU A 302 14.63 -1.80 -2.61
C LEU A 302 15.02 -2.94 -1.66
N LEU A 303 16.03 -3.73 -2.00
CA LEU A 303 16.53 -4.79 -1.13
C LEU A 303 17.20 -4.24 0.14
N CYS A 304 17.67 -2.99 0.17
CA CYS A 304 18.10 -2.36 1.42
C CYS A 304 16.97 -2.25 2.46
N LEU A 305 15.69 -2.30 2.04
CA LEU A 305 14.56 -2.33 2.98
C LEU A 305 14.54 -3.60 3.84
N LEU A 306 15.23 -4.67 3.43
CA LEU A 306 15.42 -5.88 4.25
C LEU A 306 16.16 -5.62 5.57
N PHE A 307 16.88 -4.50 5.68
CA PHE A 307 17.50 -4.08 6.94
C PHE A 307 16.52 -3.40 7.90
N SER A 308 15.26 -3.20 7.51
CA SER A 308 14.25 -2.60 8.37
C SER A 308 13.68 -3.64 9.34
N ASP A 309 13.64 -3.30 10.62
CA ASP A 309 12.99 -4.13 11.65
C ASP A 309 11.46 -4.13 11.52
N LEU A 310 10.89 -3.13 10.83
CA LEU A 310 9.46 -3.11 10.50
C LEU A 310 9.19 -4.09 9.37
N LYS A 311 8.41 -5.13 9.69
CA LYS A 311 8.14 -6.23 8.77
C LYS A 311 7.51 -5.74 7.46
N SER A 312 6.60 -4.77 7.51
CA SER A 312 5.99 -4.12 6.33
C SER A 312 7.01 -3.49 5.36
N ASN A 313 8.07 -2.86 5.89
CA ASN A 313 9.13 -2.32 5.05
C ASN A 313 10.01 -3.45 4.49
N SER A 314 10.37 -4.42 5.33
CA SER A 314 11.23 -5.53 4.94
C SER A 314 10.61 -6.39 3.83
N THR A 315 9.29 -6.58 3.84
CA THR A 315 8.56 -7.41 2.87
C THR A 315 8.34 -6.66 1.55
N LEU A 316 8.16 -5.34 1.60
CA LEU A 316 8.07 -4.50 0.40
C LEU A 316 9.32 -4.63 -0.49
N GLY A 317 10.52 -4.75 0.09
CA GLY A 317 11.78 -4.82 -0.65
C GLY A 317 11.82 -5.96 -1.69
N PRO A 318 11.70 -7.24 -1.28
CA PRO A 318 11.63 -8.37 -2.20
C PRO A 318 10.45 -8.32 -3.17
N VAL A 319 9.25 -7.95 -2.68
CA VAL A 319 8.04 -7.88 -3.51
C VAL A 319 8.22 -6.88 -4.65
N ALA A 320 8.63 -5.65 -4.35
CA ALA A 320 8.87 -4.62 -5.34
C ALA A 320 10.05 -4.98 -6.28
N SER A 321 11.09 -5.63 -5.76
CA SER A 321 12.23 -6.10 -6.55
C SER A 321 11.83 -7.14 -7.61
N ILE A 322 10.98 -8.10 -7.25
CA ILE A 322 10.38 -9.05 -8.20
C ILE A 322 9.62 -8.29 -9.30
N GLY A 323 8.82 -7.28 -8.91
CA GLY A 323 8.14 -6.39 -9.83
C GLY A 323 9.08 -5.75 -10.86
N ILE A 324 10.20 -5.16 -10.41
CA ILE A 324 11.20 -4.53 -11.29
C ILE A 324 11.85 -5.55 -12.23
N ILE A 325 12.12 -6.78 -11.76
CA ILE A 325 12.66 -7.85 -12.61
C ILE A 325 11.70 -8.14 -13.77
N PHE A 326 10.41 -8.34 -13.49
CA PHE A 326 9.41 -8.57 -14.54
C PHE A 326 9.23 -7.36 -15.46
N ALA A 327 9.32 -6.13 -14.94
CA ALA A 327 9.32 -4.90 -15.74
C ALA A 327 10.49 -4.86 -16.75
N MET A 328 11.72 -5.17 -16.29
CA MET A 328 12.89 -5.26 -17.17
C MET A 328 12.74 -6.37 -18.21
N LEU A 329 12.31 -7.57 -17.78
CA LEU A 329 12.11 -8.70 -18.68
C LEU A 329 11.08 -8.37 -19.76
N SER A 330 9.97 -7.72 -19.40
CA SER A 330 8.93 -7.31 -20.34
C SER A 330 9.45 -6.30 -21.36
N ALA A 331 10.19 -5.28 -20.90
CA ALA A 331 10.80 -4.26 -21.78
C ALA A 331 11.86 -4.83 -22.72
N LEU A 332 12.58 -5.89 -22.33
CA LEU A 332 13.64 -6.50 -23.12
C LEU A 332 13.18 -7.70 -23.98
N THR A 333 11.98 -8.25 -23.74
CA THR A 333 11.50 -9.45 -24.45
C THR A 333 10.14 -9.24 -25.13
N LEU A 334 9.11 -8.88 -24.37
CA LEU A 334 7.74 -8.74 -24.87
C LEU A 334 7.61 -7.54 -25.79
N LEU A 335 8.06 -6.37 -25.33
CA LEU A 335 7.95 -5.13 -26.09
C LEU A 335 8.69 -5.19 -27.44
N PRO A 336 9.94 -5.67 -27.52
CA PRO A 336 10.62 -5.86 -28.80
C PRO A 336 9.86 -6.80 -29.74
N SER A 337 9.23 -7.84 -29.20
CA SER A 337 8.45 -8.81 -29.99
C SER A 337 7.18 -8.18 -30.55
N LEU A 338 6.45 -7.41 -29.75
CA LEU A 338 5.27 -6.66 -30.19
C LEU A 338 5.63 -5.58 -31.21
N LEU A 339 6.69 -4.79 -30.97
CA LEU A 339 7.13 -3.77 -31.91
C LEU A 339 7.74 -4.35 -33.20
N PHE A 340 8.29 -5.57 -33.15
CA PHE A 340 8.67 -6.30 -34.35
C PHE A 340 7.45 -6.74 -35.17
N MET A 341 6.35 -7.11 -34.50
CA MET A 341 5.08 -7.45 -35.17
C MET A 341 4.46 -6.20 -35.83
N PHE A 342 4.26 -5.12 -35.10
CA PHE A 342 3.64 -3.88 -35.60
C PHE A 342 4.57 -3.04 -36.52
N GLY A 343 5.88 -3.14 -36.34
CA GLY A 343 6.86 -2.39 -37.12
C GLY A 343 6.65 -0.87 -37.04
N ARG A 344 6.78 -0.18 -38.19
CA ARG A 344 6.59 1.28 -38.28
C ARG A 344 5.16 1.75 -38.00
N VAL A 345 4.17 0.84 -38.04
CA VAL A 345 2.76 1.18 -37.81
C VAL A 345 2.53 1.55 -36.35
N ALA A 346 3.31 0.99 -35.42
CA ALA A 346 3.24 1.32 -34.00
C ALA A 346 3.36 2.84 -33.73
N PHE A 347 4.12 3.55 -34.57
CA PHE A 347 4.36 4.99 -34.43
C PHE A 347 3.32 5.87 -35.16
N TRP A 348 2.21 5.31 -35.64
CA TRP A 348 1.17 6.11 -36.28
C TRP A 348 0.59 7.15 -35.29
N PRO A 349 0.38 8.42 -35.70
CA PRO A 349 0.48 8.96 -37.07
C PRO A 349 1.87 9.39 -37.54
N LYS A 350 2.81 9.72 -36.64
CA LYS A 350 4.16 10.20 -37.01
C LYS A 350 5.17 9.06 -37.17
N ARG A 351 5.01 8.28 -38.25
CA ARG A 351 5.87 7.13 -38.54
C ARG A 351 7.32 7.56 -38.84
N PRO A 352 8.35 6.91 -38.25
CA PRO A 352 9.74 7.17 -38.56
C PRO A 352 10.05 6.76 -40.01
N LYS A 353 10.63 7.70 -40.77
CA LYS A 353 11.09 7.49 -42.14
C LYS A 353 12.54 7.02 -42.16
N TYR A 354 12.87 6.20 -43.14
CA TYR A 354 14.25 5.78 -43.39
C TYR A 354 15.04 6.93 -44.02
N GLU A 355 15.96 7.51 -43.25
CA GLU A 355 16.70 8.73 -43.58
C GLU A 355 18.13 8.65 -43.02
N PRO A 356 18.95 7.66 -43.43
CA PRO A 356 20.27 7.40 -42.85
C PRO A 356 21.28 8.54 -43.11
N GLU A 357 21.09 9.31 -44.17
CA GLU A 357 21.95 10.45 -44.54
C GLU A 357 21.78 11.60 -43.55
N VAL A 358 20.52 11.95 -43.21
CA VAL A 358 20.20 12.98 -42.21
C VAL A 358 20.76 12.61 -40.83
N VAL A 359 20.61 11.34 -40.42
CA VAL A 359 21.13 10.87 -39.12
C VAL A 359 22.66 10.94 -39.05
N ARG A 360 23.35 10.69 -40.18
CA ARG A 360 24.81 10.83 -40.26
C ARG A 360 25.25 12.30 -40.19
N GLU A 361 24.53 13.21 -40.83
CA GLU A 361 24.82 14.64 -40.81
C GLU A 361 24.58 15.28 -39.43
N GLU A 362 23.56 14.83 -38.70
CA GLU A 362 23.24 15.32 -37.35
C GLU A 362 24.19 14.78 -36.25
N ASN A 363 25.12 13.86 -36.56
CA ASN A 363 25.97 13.16 -35.57
C ASN A 363 25.19 12.59 -34.37
N GLY A 364 23.89 12.31 -34.53
CA GLY A 364 23.01 11.84 -33.45
C GLY A 364 22.67 12.86 -32.36
N ILE A 365 23.05 14.14 -32.48
CA ILE A 365 22.74 15.18 -31.49
C ILE A 365 21.89 16.28 -32.14
N PRO A 366 20.66 16.54 -31.65
CA PRO A 366 19.85 17.64 -32.17
C PRO A 366 20.61 18.96 -32.03
N SER A 367 20.88 19.64 -33.15
CA SER A 367 21.65 20.90 -33.20
C SER A 367 20.85 22.13 -32.76
N GLY A 368 19.60 21.96 -32.33
CA GLY A 368 18.70 23.05 -31.95
C GLY A 368 17.57 22.64 -31.01
N GLY A 369 16.73 23.61 -30.63
CA GLY A 369 15.62 23.42 -29.71
C GLY A 369 15.92 23.80 -28.26
N VAL A 370 14.94 23.58 -27.38
CA VAL A 370 15.00 23.97 -25.97
C VAL A 370 16.12 23.23 -25.22
N TRP A 371 16.29 21.93 -25.48
CA TRP A 371 17.30 21.10 -24.82
C TRP A 371 18.74 21.50 -25.18
N SER A 372 19.02 21.84 -26.44
CA SER A 372 20.34 22.35 -26.85
C SER A 372 20.65 23.67 -26.14
N LYS A 373 19.68 24.60 -26.09
CA LYS A 373 19.83 25.88 -25.38
C LYS A 373 20.10 25.68 -23.89
N MET A 374 19.41 24.72 -23.26
CA MET A 374 19.62 24.39 -21.86
C MET A 374 21.02 23.81 -21.62
N ALA A 375 21.46 22.87 -22.47
CA ALA A 375 22.81 22.32 -22.39
C ALA A 375 23.89 23.41 -22.58
N ASP A 376 23.69 24.34 -23.51
CA ASP A 376 24.59 25.47 -23.72
C ASP A 376 24.59 26.44 -22.53
N LEU A 377 23.45 26.67 -21.90
CA LEU A 377 23.35 27.46 -20.67
C LEU A 377 24.14 26.82 -19.52
N VAL A 378 23.97 25.50 -19.33
CA VAL A 378 24.71 24.73 -18.32
C VAL A 378 26.22 24.77 -18.59
N LYS A 379 26.63 24.64 -19.85
CA LYS A 379 28.04 24.76 -20.25
C LYS A 379 28.62 26.16 -20.03
N LYS A 380 27.82 27.20 -20.25
CA LYS A 380 28.26 28.60 -20.07
C LYS A 380 28.39 28.99 -18.60
N HIS A 381 27.50 28.50 -17.73
CA HIS A 381 27.45 28.90 -16.32
C HIS A 381 27.44 27.71 -15.33
N PRO A 382 28.40 26.78 -15.42
CA PRO A 382 28.35 25.54 -14.63
C PRO A 382 28.38 25.80 -13.12
N ARG A 383 29.25 26.72 -12.66
CA ARG A 383 29.38 27.06 -11.24
C ARG A 383 28.14 27.73 -10.66
N ALA A 384 27.60 28.70 -11.36
CA ALA A 384 26.40 29.40 -10.89
C ALA A 384 25.21 28.44 -10.76
N ILE A 385 25.08 27.51 -11.70
CA ILE A 385 23.98 26.54 -11.73
C ILE A 385 24.12 25.51 -10.60
N TRP A 386 25.26 24.83 -10.45
CA TRP A 386 25.36 23.82 -9.39
C TRP A 386 25.32 24.46 -7.99
N VAL A 387 25.88 25.67 -7.82
CA VAL A 387 25.80 26.40 -6.53
C VAL A 387 24.37 26.83 -6.24
N SER A 388 23.64 27.39 -7.21
CA SER A 388 22.25 27.80 -6.99
C SER A 388 21.35 26.59 -6.72
N THR A 389 21.50 25.50 -7.47
CA THR A 389 20.78 24.24 -7.22
C THR A 389 21.11 23.69 -5.82
N LEU A 390 22.38 23.69 -5.41
CA LEU A 390 22.77 23.25 -4.07
C LEU A 390 22.15 24.13 -2.99
N ILE A 391 22.18 25.45 -3.13
CA ILE A 391 21.55 26.38 -2.16
C ILE A 391 20.05 26.10 -2.04
N VAL A 392 19.35 25.89 -3.16
CA VAL A 392 17.92 25.58 -3.16
C VAL A 392 17.64 24.24 -2.47
N LEU A 393 18.43 23.21 -2.76
CA LEU A 393 18.31 21.90 -2.12
C LEU A 393 18.61 21.96 -0.61
N LEU A 394 19.65 22.71 -0.20
CA LEU A 394 19.99 22.92 1.21
C LEU A 394 18.91 23.71 1.93
N ALA A 395 18.30 24.71 1.29
CA ALA A 395 17.18 25.44 1.86
C ALA A 395 15.96 24.52 2.08
N GLY A 396 15.68 23.60 1.14
CA GLY A 396 14.65 22.57 1.33
C GLY A 396 14.99 21.58 2.45
N ALA A 397 16.26 21.16 2.55
CA ALA A 397 16.74 20.24 3.58
C ALA A 397 16.85 20.89 4.98
N ALA A 398 16.93 22.23 5.07
CA ALA A 398 17.05 22.94 6.35
C ALA A 398 15.83 22.72 7.28
N PHE A 399 14.70 22.26 6.73
CA PHE A 399 13.48 21.95 7.49
C PHE A 399 13.42 20.50 7.98
N VAL A 400 14.40 19.64 7.67
CA VAL A 400 14.43 18.25 8.19
C VAL A 400 14.34 18.19 9.72
N PRO A 401 14.99 19.08 10.51
CA PRO A 401 14.85 19.09 11.97
C PRO A 401 13.45 19.45 12.48
N THR A 402 12.56 19.97 11.64
CA THR A 402 11.17 20.27 12.03
C THR A 402 10.22 19.09 11.83
N LEU A 403 10.73 17.92 11.42
CA LEU A 403 9.95 16.70 11.29
C LEU A 403 9.50 16.22 12.68
N LYS A 404 8.18 16.25 12.91
CA LYS A 404 7.57 15.60 14.08
C LYS A 404 7.49 14.10 13.82
N ALA A 405 8.19 13.31 14.63
CA ALA A 405 8.27 11.86 14.46
C ALA A 405 7.38 11.10 15.45
N ASP A 406 6.54 11.82 16.20
CA ASP A 406 5.72 11.29 17.30
C ASP A 406 4.51 10.45 16.82
N GLY A 407 4.36 10.27 15.51
CA GLY A 407 3.24 9.56 14.90
C GLY A 407 2.03 10.48 14.63
N VAL A 408 0.99 9.89 14.05
CA VAL A 408 -0.32 10.53 13.80
C VAL A 408 -1.35 9.65 14.48
N SER A 409 -2.28 10.22 15.24
CA SER A 409 -3.35 9.43 15.88
C SER A 409 -4.25 8.80 14.81
N GLN A 410 -4.89 7.66 15.12
CA GLN A 410 -5.81 7.01 14.18
C GLN A 410 -6.97 7.94 13.74
N SER A 411 -7.42 8.82 14.64
CA SER A 411 -8.42 9.85 14.34
C SER A 411 -7.95 10.88 13.30
N GLU A 412 -6.67 11.22 13.27
CA GLU A 412 -6.09 12.18 12.32
C GLU A 412 -5.71 11.54 10.97
N LEU A 413 -5.63 10.21 10.89
CA LEU A 413 -5.42 9.48 9.63
C LEU A 413 -6.62 9.61 8.68
N VAL A 414 -7.83 9.79 9.20
CA VAL A 414 -9.06 9.93 8.40
C VAL A 414 -9.42 11.41 8.22
N LEU A 415 -8.98 11.99 7.09
CA LEU A 415 -9.19 13.41 6.76
C LEU A 415 -10.63 13.72 6.27
N GLY A 416 -11.43 12.68 5.97
CA GLY A 416 -12.81 12.80 5.47
C GLY A 416 -13.86 12.87 6.57
N ALA A 417 -15.13 12.76 6.18
CA ALA A 417 -16.20 12.44 7.13
C ALA A 417 -16.03 10.97 7.56
N SER A 418 -16.09 10.70 8.86
CA SER A 418 -15.83 9.38 9.44
C SER A 418 -16.61 9.26 10.72
N GLU A 419 -17.53 8.31 10.75
CA GLU A 419 -18.33 8.02 11.94
C GLU A 419 -17.42 7.53 13.08
N ALA A 420 -16.39 6.75 12.76
CA ALA A 420 -15.42 6.29 13.74
C ALA A 420 -14.63 7.45 14.37
N ARG A 421 -14.20 8.43 13.57
CA ARG A 421 -13.50 9.61 14.10
C ARG A 421 -14.42 10.46 14.98
N ASP A 422 -15.60 10.80 14.47
CA ASP A 422 -16.54 11.67 15.18
C ASP A 422 -17.05 10.96 16.47
N GLY A 423 -17.24 9.63 16.42
CA GLY A 423 -17.54 8.82 17.60
C GLY A 423 -16.39 8.74 18.61
N GLN A 424 -15.14 8.72 18.16
CA GLN A 424 -13.96 8.74 19.05
C GLN A 424 -13.81 10.09 19.76
N GLU A 425 -14.16 11.19 19.08
CA GLU A 425 -14.23 12.53 19.67
C GLU A 425 -15.33 12.59 20.73
N ALA A 426 -16.55 12.15 20.39
CA ALA A 426 -17.68 12.05 21.33
C ALA A 426 -17.37 11.15 22.54
N LEU A 427 -16.67 10.03 22.33
CA LEU A 427 -16.21 9.14 23.40
C LEU A 427 -15.29 9.89 24.37
N GLY A 428 -14.33 10.65 23.84
CA GLY A 428 -13.37 11.42 24.64
C GLY A 428 -13.96 12.66 25.32
N GLU A 429 -15.11 13.17 24.86
CA GLU A 429 -15.81 14.27 25.53
C GLU A 429 -16.54 13.82 26.80
N HIS A 430 -17.08 12.59 26.82
CA HIS A 430 -18.02 12.14 27.86
C HIS A 430 -17.49 11.01 28.77
N PHE A 431 -16.44 10.30 28.34
CA PHE A 431 -15.83 9.22 29.10
C PHE A 431 -14.36 9.55 29.39
N PRO A 432 -13.79 9.07 30.52
CA PRO A 432 -12.38 9.30 30.84
C PRO A 432 -11.46 8.84 29.69
N GLY A 433 -10.35 9.57 29.49
CA GLY A 433 -9.43 9.38 28.38
C GLY A 433 -8.92 7.95 28.29
N GLY A 434 -8.79 7.43 27.06
CA GLY A 434 -8.13 6.16 26.76
C GLY A 434 -9.00 4.92 26.58
N ALA A 435 -10.33 5.01 26.67
CA ALA A 435 -11.25 3.89 26.35
C ALA A 435 -11.11 3.36 24.91
N GLY A 436 -10.63 4.18 23.97
CA GLY A 436 -10.45 3.82 22.56
C GLY A 436 -9.05 3.28 22.19
N SER A 437 -8.03 3.44 23.05
CA SER A 437 -6.65 3.00 22.77
C SER A 437 -5.83 2.85 24.08
N PRO A 438 -6.16 1.84 24.91
CA PRO A 438 -5.47 1.64 26.18
C PRO A 438 -4.04 1.13 25.96
N VAL A 439 -3.17 1.41 26.94
CA VAL A 439 -1.86 0.78 27.06
C VAL A 439 -2.04 -0.59 27.72
N TYR A 440 -1.69 -1.65 26.99
CA TYR A 440 -1.72 -3.01 27.50
C TYR A 440 -0.43 -3.34 28.26
N VAL A 441 -0.58 -3.90 29.46
CA VAL A 441 0.54 -4.33 30.31
C VAL A 441 0.29 -5.75 30.77
N LEU A 442 1.17 -6.66 30.33
CA LEU A 442 1.18 -8.04 30.77
C LEU A 442 2.05 -8.17 32.03
N THR A 443 1.56 -8.82 33.07
CA THR A 443 2.35 -9.08 34.27
C THR A 443 1.93 -10.37 34.95
N ASP A 444 2.77 -10.91 35.83
CA ASP A 444 2.42 -12.09 36.63
C ASP A 444 1.28 -11.74 37.62
N GLU A 445 0.37 -12.68 37.88
CA GLU A 445 -0.78 -12.50 38.78
C GLU A 445 -0.36 -11.95 40.16
N ASP A 446 0.73 -12.48 40.71
CA ASP A 446 1.30 -12.07 42.01
C ASP A 446 1.73 -10.60 42.05
N ASN A 447 1.95 -9.98 40.89
CA ASN A 447 2.43 -8.60 40.76
C ASN A 447 1.32 -7.59 40.46
N LEU A 448 0.05 -8.00 40.37
CA LEU A 448 -1.10 -7.15 39.99
C LEU A 448 -1.06 -5.78 40.68
N GLN A 449 -1.09 -5.77 42.01
CA GLN A 449 -1.19 -4.52 42.76
C GLN A 449 0.05 -3.65 42.62
N THR A 450 1.23 -4.27 42.57
CA THR A 450 2.50 -3.54 42.45
C THR A 450 2.60 -2.79 41.13
N VAL A 451 2.16 -3.43 40.05
CA VAL A 451 2.14 -2.83 38.70
C VAL A 451 1.04 -1.80 38.59
N ALA A 452 -0.19 -2.12 39.03
CA ALA A 452 -1.31 -1.18 39.03
C ALA A 452 -0.99 0.11 39.82
N ASP A 453 -0.43 0.00 41.03
CA ASP A 453 -0.02 1.15 41.84
C ASP A 453 1.08 1.99 41.17
N SER A 454 1.90 1.38 40.31
CA SER A 454 2.95 2.08 39.58
C SER A 454 2.38 2.83 38.39
N LEU A 455 1.38 2.27 37.71
CA LEU A 455 0.65 2.92 36.62
C LEU A 455 -0.24 4.05 37.15
N LEU A 456 -1.00 3.82 38.21
CA LEU A 456 -1.85 4.83 38.88
C LEU A 456 -1.07 6.03 39.44
N ARG A 457 0.24 5.88 39.67
CA ARG A 457 1.12 6.97 40.11
C ARG A 457 1.58 7.88 38.97
N ASN A 458 1.37 7.49 37.73
CA ASN A 458 1.73 8.29 36.57
C ASN A 458 0.52 9.12 36.15
N ASP A 459 0.66 10.44 36.21
CA ASP A 459 -0.38 11.41 35.85
C ASP A 459 -0.84 11.32 34.38
N SER A 460 -0.18 10.50 33.57
CA SER A 460 -0.59 10.20 32.19
C SER A 460 -1.67 9.12 32.10
N PHE A 461 -2.09 8.48 33.20
CA PHE A 461 -3.17 7.48 33.17
C PHE A 461 -4.37 7.97 33.99
N ASP A 462 -5.54 8.02 33.34
CA ASP A 462 -6.82 8.39 33.96
C ASP A 462 -7.45 7.22 34.73
N GLY A 463 -7.15 5.98 34.34
CA GLY A 463 -7.67 4.78 34.99
C GLY A 463 -6.95 3.49 34.58
N ILE A 464 -6.95 2.51 35.48
CA ILE A 464 -6.39 1.17 35.22
C ILE A 464 -7.51 0.14 35.36
N THR A 465 -7.60 -0.76 34.39
CA THR A 465 -8.48 -1.94 34.45
C THR A 465 -7.67 -3.21 34.29
N VAL A 466 -8.25 -4.34 34.69
CA VAL A 466 -7.71 -5.69 34.46
C VAL A 466 -8.69 -6.48 33.62
N SER A 467 -8.21 -7.26 32.64
CA SER A 467 -9.04 -8.19 31.88
C SER A 467 -9.68 -9.19 32.84
N SER A 468 -10.97 -9.44 32.68
CA SER A 468 -11.77 -10.25 33.59
C SER A 468 -12.98 -10.80 32.86
N ALA A 469 -12.97 -12.11 32.58
CA ALA A 469 -14.10 -12.84 31.99
C ALA A 469 -15.36 -12.79 32.88
N ASP A 470 -15.17 -12.63 34.20
CA ASP A 470 -16.25 -12.47 35.18
C ASP A 470 -16.88 -11.06 35.16
N SER A 471 -16.35 -10.13 34.37
CA SER A 471 -16.86 -8.76 34.26
C SER A 471 -17.77 -8.62 33.03
N PRO A 472 -18.96 -7.99 33.16
CA PRO A 472 -19.84 -7.72 32.02
C PRO A 472 -19.21 -6.84 30.93
N SER A 473 -18.21 -6.03 31.29
CA SER A 473 -17.44 -5.18 30.36
C SER A 473 -16.16 -5.86 29.85
N GLY A 474 -15.95 -7.14 30.16
CA GLY A 474 -14.71 -7.88 29.85
C GLY A 474 -13.47 -7.42 30.65
N SER A 475 -13.61 -6.36 31.45
CA SER A 475 -12.55 -5.80 32.29
C SER A 475 -13.11 -5.19 33.57
N ALA A 476 -12.29 -5.09 34.61
CA ALA A 476 -12.68 -4.56 35.91
C ALA A 476 -11.72 -3.45 36.38
N PRO A 477 -12.20 -2.38 37.04
CA PRO A 477 -11.33 -1.30 37.51
C PRO A 477 -10.41 -1.77 38.64
N VAL A 478 -9.17 -1.29 38.62
CA VAL A 478 -8.17 -1.52 39.66
C VAL A 478 -7.85 -0.20 40.35
N THR A 479 -8.06 -0.14 41.67
CA THR A 479 -7.71 1.01 42.51
C THR A 479 -6.53 0.69 43.42
N PRO A 480 -6.00 1.66 44.19
CA PRO A 480 -4.99 1.38 45.22
C PRO A 480 -5.47 0.38 46.31
N GLU A 481 -6.78 0.12 46.42
CA GLU A 481 -7.34 -0.88 47.32
C GLU A 481 -7.57 -2.26 46.67
N GLY A 482 -7.30 -2.39 45.36
CA GLY A 482 -7.48 -3.62 44.58
C GLY A 482 -8.59 -3.51 43.54
N ILE A 483 -9.05 -4.66 43.04
CA ILE A 483 -10.14 -4.73 42.05
C ILE A 483 -11.45 -4.37 42.74
N ILE A 484 -12.20 -3.42 42.18
CA ILE A 484 -13.50 -2.99 42.69
C ILE A 484 -14.65 -3.60 41.88
N PRO A 485 -15.79 -3.92 42.52
CA PRO A 485 -16.95 -4.45 41.82
C PRO A 485 -17.66 -3.38 40.98
N MET A 486 -18.00 -3.72 39.73
CA MET A 486 -18.82 -2.90 38.82
C MET A 486 -20.32 -3.13 39.09
N GLY A 487 -20.77 -2.91 40.33
CA GLY A 487 -22.18 -3.09 40.74
C GLY A 487 -22.37 -3.83 42.07
N PRO A 488 -23.61 -4.19 42.43
CA PRO A 488 -23.90 -4.94 43.66
C PRO A 488 -23.39 -6.39 43.54
N GLY A 489 -22.20 -6.65 44.09
CA GLY A 489 -21.58 -7.98 44.02
C GLY A 489 -20.17 -8.02 44.60
N ALA A 490 -19.53 -9.19 44.50
CA ALA A 490 -18.10 -9.34 44.76
C ALA A 490 -17.30 -8.79 43.58
N ALA A 491 -16.06 -8.36 43.84
CA ALA A 491 -15.15 -7.95 42.78
C ALA A 491 -14.90 -9.14 41.83
N PRO A 492 -14.95 -8.93 40.50
CA PRO A 492 -14.73 -10.00 39.54
C PRO A 492 -13.26 -10.44 39.55
N ALA A 493 -13.01 -11.73 39.29
CA ALA A 493 -11.65 -12.26 39.29
C ALA A 493 -10.92 -11.91 37.98
N PRO A 494 -9.63 -11.55 38.03
CA PRO A 494 -8.87 -11.27 36.82
C PRO A 494 -8.73 -12.55 35.97
N THR A 495 -8.76 -12.39 34.65
CA THR A 495 -8.46 -13.49 33.72
C THR A 495 -6.97 -13.81 33.82
N VAL A 496 -6.65 -15.07 34.16
CA VAL A 496 -5.28 -15.56 34.29
C VAL A 496 -4.98 -16.54 33.17
N VAL A 497 -3.97 -16.24 32.35
CA VAL A 497 -3.45 -17.12 31.29
C VAL A 497 -1.99 -17.40 31.60
N ASP A 498 -1.63 -18.68 31.74
CA ASP A 498 -0.27 -19.14 32.07
C ASP A 498 0.37 -18.42 33.28
N GLY A 499 -0.44 -18.01 34.26
CA GLY A 499 0.00 -17.31 35.47
C GLY A 499 0.20 -15.80 35.30
N GLN A 500 -0.13 -15.26 34.13
CA GLN A 500 -0.09 -13.84 33.81
C GLN A 500 -1.49 -13.25 33.77
N ILE A 501 -1.58 -11.93 33.90
CA ILE A 501 -2.78 -11.10 33.81
C ILE A 501 -2.53 -9.94 32.84
N LEU A 502 -3.62 -9.43 32.27
CA LEU A 502 -3.60 -8.29 31.36
C LEU A 502 -4.19 -7.05 32.02
N LEU A 503 -3.34 -6.06 32.32
CA LEU A 503 -3.76 -4.72 32.75
C LEU A 503 -3.92 -3.81 31.54
N GLN A 504 -4.88 -2.89 31.60
CA GLN A 504 -5.13 -1.88 30.59
C GLN A 504 -5.10 -0.50 31.27
N GLY A 505 -4.18 0.36 30.86
CA GLY A 505 -4.09 1.73 31.33
C GLY A 505 -4.65 2.69 30.30
N THR A 506 -5.63 3.49 30.70
CA THR A 506 -6.26 4.48 29.82
C THR A 506 -5.55 5.82 30.00
N LEU A 507 -5.06 6.40 28.89
CA LEU A 507 -4.22 7.62 28.84
C LEU A 507 -5.01 8.92 28.78
#